data_AF-G7Q414-F1
#
_entry.id   AF-G7Q414-F1
#
_cell.length_a   1.000
_cell.length_b   1.000
_cell.length_c   1.000
_cell.angle_alpha   90.00
_cell.angle_beta   90.00
_cell.angle_gamma   90.00
#
_symmetry.space_group_name_H-M   'P 1'
#
loop_
_entity.id
_entity.type
_entity.pdbx_description
1 polymer ?
#
loop_
_entity_poly.entity_id
_entity_poly.type
_entity_poly.pdbx_seq_one_letter_code
_entity_poly.pdbx_strand_id
1 'polypeptide(L)'
;MAVAVRCLAILCSLAVCPVPIQAMAGAEGMVGGPCRYASFPGKGTIVSVGPVPPGDSGNFPPTPYPPLAVTFTFTPNAPVAGEPDAPHAFTLANGMPPGPRYVERYGLAPGSVLPCELRRIRHGTCTPVLYVFPGIDAADYFELERP
;
A
#
# COMPACT_ATOMS: atom_id res chain seq x y z
N MET A 1 -35.91 -14.62 -76.95
CA MET A 1 -34.72 -14.84 -77.79
C MET A 1 -33.54 -15.02 -76.86
N ALA A 2 -32.97 -16.23 -76.87
CA ALA A 2 -31.98 -16.68 -75.90
C ALA A 2 -30.56 -16.25 -76.29
N VAL A 3 -29.78 -15.76 -75.33
CA VAL A 3 -28.35 -15.47 -75.51
C VAL A 3 -27.55 -16.68 -75.02
N ALA A 4 -26.73 -17.21 -75.92
CA ALA A 4 -25.94 -18.41 -75.76
C ALA A 4 -24.68 -18.16 -74.92
N VAL A 5 -24.43 -19.10 -74.01
CA VAL A 5 -23.20 -19.28 -73.26
C VAL A 5 -22.12 -19.90 -74.16
N ARG A 6 -20.90 -19.37 -74.15
CA ARG A 6 -19.70 -20.15 -74.50
C ARG A 6 -18.50 -19.80 -73.61
N CYS A 7 -18.03 -20.85 -72.95
CA CYS A 7 -16.81 -20.97 -72.15
C CYS A 7 -15.53 -20.72 -72.96
N LEU A 8 -14.49 -20.16 -72.32
CA LEU A 8 -13.11 -20.67 -72.46
C LEU A 8 -12.18 -20.21 -71.32
N ALA A 9 -12.06 -21.09 -70.33
CA ALA A 9 -10.85 -21.62 -69.70
C ALA A 9 -9.50 -20.82 -69.57
N ILE A 10 -9.01 -20.85 -68.32
CA ILE A 10 -7.62 -21.11 -67.85
C ILE A 10 -6.63 -19.93 -67.80
N LEU A 11 -6.15 -19.62 -66.59
CA LEU A 11 -4.73 -19.73 -66.20
C LEU A 11 -4.52 -19.60 -64.68
N CYS A 12 -3.74 -20.54 -64.16
CA CYS A 12 -3.30 -20.71 -62.79
C CYS A 12 -2.56 -19.49 -62.22
N SER A 13 -2.72 -19.22 -60.93
CA SER A 13 -1.65 -18.64 -60.10
C SER A 13 -1.83 -19.09 -58.64
N LEU A 14 -0.90 -19.93 -58.20
CA LEU A 14 -0.68 -20.37 -56.83
C LEU A 14 -0.39 -19.14 -55.94
N ALA A 15 -1.37 -18.73 -55.13
CA ALA A 15 -1.13 -17.77 -54.06
C ALA A 15 -0.86 -18.53 -52.77
N VAL A 16 0.40 -18.48 -52.37
CA VAL A 16 1.02 -18.98 -51.14
C VAL A 16 0.16 -18.66 -49.91
N CYS A 17 -0.13 -19.67 -49.10
CA CYS A 17 -0.77 -19.54 -47.80
C CYS A 17 0.09 -18.70 -46.83
N PRO A 18 -0.36 -17.53 -46.34
CA PRO A 18 0.16 -17.01 -45.10
C PRO A 18 -0.64 -17.67 -43.98
N VAL A 19 -0.09 -18.70 -43.35
CA VAL A 19 -0.59 -19.16 -42.05
C VAL A 19 -0.32 -18.03 -41.06
N PRO A 20 -1.33 -17.35 -40.48
CA PRO A 20 -1.06 -16.46 -39.37
C PRO A 20 -0.61 -17.34 -38.20
N ILE A 21 0.67 -17.23 -37.84
CA ILE A 21 1.17 -17.67 -36.54
C ILE A 21 0.39 -16.84 -35.52
N GLN A 22 -0.71 -17.38 -35.00
CA GLN A 22 -1.35 -16.84 -33.83
C GLN A 22 -0.40 -17.10 -32.67
N ALA A 23 0.38 -16.07 -32.33
CA ALA A 23 1.08 -16.01 -31.07
C ALA A 23 0.02 -16.11 -29.97
N MET A 24 -0.16 -17.32 -29.43
CA MET A 24 -0.80 -17.52 -28.14
C MET A 24 0.15 -16.92 -27.10
N ALA A 25 0.12 -15.60 -26.97
CA ALA A 25 0.55 -14.96 -25.74
C ALA A 25 -0.42 -15.44 -24.68
N GLY A 26 -0.01 -16.48 -23.94
CA GLY A 26 -0.63 -16.78 -22.66
C GLY A 26 -0.55 -15.50 -21.84
N ALA A 27 -1.67 -14.80 -21.73
CA ALA A 27 -1.84 -13.81 -20.69
C ALA A 27 -1.88 -14.60 -19.38
N GLU A 28 -0.70 -14.95 -18.88
CA GLU A 28 -0.53 -15.22 -17.46
C GLU A 28 -1.14 -14.00 -16.76
N GLY A 29 -2.32 -14.21 -16.17
CA GLY A 29 -3.11 -13.13 -15.62
C GLY A 29 -2.24 -12.35 -14.66
N MET A 30 -2.01 -11.06 -14.96
CA MET A 30 -1.23 -10.18 -14.11
C MET A 30 -1.86 -10.17 -12.71
N VAL A 31 -1.26 -10.91 -11.77
CA VAL A 31 -1.68 -10.91 -10.36
C VAL A 31 -1.11 -9.64 -9.73
N GLY A 32 -1.89 -8.57 -9.76
CA GLY A 32 -1.48 -7.27 -9.19
C GLY A 32 -2.31 -6.11 -9.71
N GLY A 33 -3.48 -5.89 -9.09
CA GLY A 33 -4.22 -4.64 -9.26
C GLY A 33 -3.89 -3.63 -8.15
N PRO A 34 -4.23 -2.34 -8.31
CA PRO A 34 -4.01 -1.35 -7.27
C PRO A 34 -4.70 -1.77 -5.96
N CYS A 35 -4.03 -1.52 -4.84
CA CYS A 35 -4.57 -1.87 -3.53
C CYS A 35 -5.78 -0.99 -3.19
N ARG A 36 -6.85 -1.63 -2.73
CA ARG A 36 -8.07 -0.95 -2.29
C ARG A 36 -8.29 -1.22 -0.82
N TYR A 37 -8.66 -0.18 -0.08
CA TYR A 37 -8.87 -0.23 1.36
C TYR A 37 -10.30 0.15 1.71
N ALA A 38 -10.84 -0.47 2.75
CA ALA A 38 -11.97 0.07 3.50
C ALA A 38 -11.42 0.97 4.61
N SER A 39 -11.96 2.18 4.73
CA SER A 39 -11.54 3.17 5.74
C SER A 39 -12.58 3.29 6.84
N PHE A 40 -12.12 3.30 8.08
CA PHE A 40 -12.94 3.46 9.28
C PHE A 40 -12.40 4.66 10.08
N PRO A 41 -13.12 5.78 10.12
CA PRO A 41 -12.67 6.96 10.84
C PRO A 41 -12.78 6.77 12.35
N GLY A 42 -11.88 7.41 13.09
CA GLY A 42 -11.80 7.36 14.53
C GLY A 42 -10.81 8.36 15.09
N LYS A 43 -10.30 8.05 16.29
CA LYS A 43 -9.30 8.84 16.99
C LYS A 43 -8.17 7.92 17.44
N GLY A 44 -6.94 8.39 17.32
CA GLY A 44 -5.77 7.75 17.91
C GLY A 44 -5.37 8.54 19.16
N THR A 45 -5.19 7.84 20.29
CA THR A 45 -4.66 8.45 21.52
C THR A 45 -3.26 7.95 21.74
N ILE A 46 -2.27 8.84 21.76
CA ILE A 46 -0.89 8.47 22.06
C ILE A 46 -0.82 8.05 23.53
N VAL A 47 -0.38 6.81 23.78
CA VAL A 47 -0.32 6.21 25.12
C VAL A 47 1.06 6.41 25.73
N SER A 48 2.13 6.17 24.96
CA SER A 48 3.49 6.29 25.45
C SER A 48 4.44 6.76 24.36
N VAL A 49 5.51 7.43 24.81
CA VAL A 49 6.68 7.81 24.04
C VAL A 49 7.88 7.56 24.92
N GLY A 50 8.85 6.78 24.44
CA GLY A 50 10.08 6.52 25.17
C GLY A 50 11.14 5.87 24.30
N PRO A 51 12.32 5.57 24.85
CA PRO A 51 13.36 4.83 24.13
C PRO A 51 12.82 3.49 23.63
N VAL A 52 13.23 3.07 22.43
CA VAL A 52 12.98 1.71 21.98
C VAL A 52 13.58 0.71 22.99
N PRO A 53 12.85 -0.34 23.41
CA PRO A 53 13.39 -1.36 24.30
C PRO A 53 14.66 -2.01 23.73
N PRO A 54 15.64 -2.38 24.57
CA PRO A 54 16.89 -2.99 24.10
C PRO A 54 16.72 -4.27 23.27
N GLY A 55 15.63 -5.01 23.45
CA GLY A 55 15.32 -6.22 22.67
C GLY A 55 14.83 -5.93 21.24
N ASP A 56 14.39 -4.72 20.96
CA ASP A 56 13.76 -4.34 19.69
C ASP A 56 14.71 -3.53 18.77
N SER A 57 15.86 -3.09 19.28
CA SER A 57 16.80 -2.25 18.53
C SER A 57 17.43 -2.95 17.31
N GLY A 58 17.34 -4.28 17.22
CA GLY A 58 17.78 -5.06 16.05
C GLY A 58 16.73 -5.20 14.94
N ASN A 59 15.50 -4.74 15.18
CA ASN A 59 14.36 -4.96 14.26
C ASN A 59 14.25 -3.89 13.16
N PHE A 60 15.10 -2.87 13.18
CA PHE A 60 15.13 -1.79 12.19
C PHE A 60 16.57 -1.37 11.88
N PRO A 61 16.84 -0.78 10.70
CA PRO A 61 18.16 -0.25 10.36
C PRO A 61 18.62 0.84 11.35
N PRO A 62 19.94 1.02 11.56
CA PRO A 62 20.46 2.10 12.38
C PRO A 62 19.94 3.47 11.94
N THR A 63 19.45 4.26 12.90
CA THR A 63 18.99 5.64 12.66
C THR A 63 20.07 6.65 13.06
N PRO A 64 20.15 7.82 12.40
CA PRO A 64 21.06 8.90 12.79
C PRO A 64 20.59 9.70 14.02
N TYR A 65 19.45 9.31 14.60
CA TYR A 65 18.82 9.90 15.78
C TYR A 65 18.50 8.81 16.82
N PRO A 66 18.31 9.15 18.11
CA PRO A 66 17.82 8.21 19.11
C PRO A 66 16.39 7.74 18.78
N PRO A 67 16.17 6.45 18.46
CA PRO A 67 14.86 5.97 18.05
C PRO A 67 13.89 5.94 19.23
N LEU A 68 12.64 6.36 19.00
CA LEU A 68 11.58 6.36 20.01
C LEU A 68 10.51 5.30 19.70
N ALA A 69 10.15 4.52 20.71
CA ALA A 69 8.94 3.72 20.72
C ALA A 69 7.75 4.62 21.05
N VAL A 70 6.86 4.80 20.07
CA VAL A 70 5.60 5.53 20.22
C VAL A 70 4.47 4.52 20.14
N THR A 71 3.58 4.51 21.13
CA THR A 71 2.38 3.66 21.10
C THR A 71 1.11 4.48 21.16
N PHE A 72 0.04 3.98 20.57
CA PHE A 72 -1.27 4.62 20.58
C PHE A 72 -2.39 3.58 20.65
N THR A 73 -3.56 3.98 21.14
CA THR A 73 -4.80 3.21 20.99
C THR A 73 -5.68 3.83 19.93
N PHE A 74 -6.43 3.01 19.20
CA PHE A 74 -7.40 3.47 18.22
C PHE A 74 -8.82 3.31 18.76
N THR A 75 -9.61 4.38 18.68
CA THR A 75 -11.04 4.38 19.02
C THR A 75 -11.84 4.72 17.76
N PRO A 76 -12.52 3.75 17.14
CA PRO A 76 -13.30 4.03 15.94
C PRO A 76 -14.58 4.80 16.27
N ASN A 77 -15.06 5.62 15.32
CA ASN A 77 -16.32 6.35 15.47
C ASN A 77 -17.55 5.42 15.48
N ALA A 78 -17.41 4.21 14.94
CA ALA A 78 -18.41 3.14 14.96
C ALA A 78 -17.72 1.79 15.15
N PRO A 79 -18.37 0.75 15.72
CA PRO A 79 -17.75 -0.55 15.93
C PRO A 79 -17.15 -1.14 14.64
N VAL A 80 -15.91 -1.63 14.73
CA VAL A 80 -15.22 -2.32 13.63
C VAL A 80 -14.90 -3.75 14.05
N ALA A 81 -15.45 -4.74 13.34
CA ALA A 81 -15.30 -6.14 13.70
C ALA A 81 -13.82 -6.59 13.64
N GLY A 82 -13.35 -7.29 14.68
CA GLY A 82 -11.98 -7.81 14.73
C GLY A 82 -10.91 -6.73 14.88
N GLU A 83 -11.26 -5.52 15.31
CA GLU A 83 -10.30 -4.53 15.77
C GLU A 83 -9.85 -4.88 17.20
N PRO A 84 -8.55 -5.08 17.45
CA PRO A 84 -8.08 -5.43 18.79
C PRO A 84 -8.20 -4.22 19.73
N ASP A 85 -8.60 -4.46 20.97
CA ASP A 85 -8.54 -3.49 22.05
C ASP A 85 -7.14 -3.53 22.70
N ALA A 86 -6.13 -3.12 21.95
CA ALA A 86 -4.74 -3.14 22.38
C ALA A 86 -3.97 -1.94 21.81
N PRO A 87 -2.90 -1.46 22.48
CA PRO A 87 -2.03 -0.45 21.91
C PRO A 87 -1.31 -0.94 20.65
N HIS A 88 -1.14 -0.03 19.70
CA HIS A 88 -0.39 -0.21 18.45
C HIS A 88 0.91 0.58 18.50
N ALA A 89 1.94 0.08 17.82
CA ALA A 89 3.15 0.86 17.57
C ALA A 89 2.92 1.84 16.42
N PHE A 90 3.35 3.09 16.61
CA PHE A 90 3.47 4.06 15.52
C PHE A 90 4.86 3.95 14.91
N THR A 91 4.92 3.79 13.60
CA THR A 91 6.15 3.76 12.81
C THR A 91 6.05 4.70 11.62
N LEU A 92 7.20 5.11 11.09
CA LEU A 92 7.29 5.77 9.79
C LEU A 92 6.83 4.80 8.69
N ALA A 93 6.55 5.29 7.48
CA ALA A 93 6.00 4.49 6.40
C ALA A 93 6.93 3.34 5.94
N ASN A 94 8.23 3.43 6.22
CA ASN A 94 9.21 2.37 6.00
C ASN A 94 9.38 1.40 7.18
N GLY A 95 8.54 1.51 8.23
CA GLY A 95 8.55 0.65 9.41
C GLY A 95 9.52 1.07 10.51
N MET A 96 10.27 2.16 10.34
CA MET A 96 11.24 2.60 11.35
C MET A 96 10.57 3.39 12.48
N PRO A 97 11.16 3.38 13.70
CA PRO A 97 10.72 4.26 14.77
C PRO A 97 10.97 5.74 14.43
N PRO A 98 10.08 6.66 14.83
CA PRO A 98 10.31 8.09 14.69
C PRO A 98 11.45 8.56 15.61
N GLY A 99 12.02 9.71 15.27
CA GLY A 99 12.98 10.42 16.11
C GLY A 99 12.31 11.49 16.99
N PRO A 100 13.08 12.14 17.87
CA PRO A 100 12.56 13.16 18.77
C PRO A 100 11.98 14.37 18.04
N ARG A 101 12.60 14.81 16.93
CA ARG A 101 12.14 16.02 16.21
C ARG A 101 10.85 15.75 15.46
N TYR A 102 10.64 14.54 14.97
CA TYR A 102 9.43 14.08 14.30
C TYR A 102 8.28 14.02 15.32
N VAL A 103 8.54 13.41 16.48
CA VAL A 103 7.57 13.37 17.59
C VAL A 103 7.13 14.77 18.00
N GLU A 104 8.07 15.70 18.13
CA GLU A 104 7.77 17.11 18.45
C GLU A 104 6.98 17.79 17.33
N ARG A 105 7.46 17.70 16.08
CA ARG A 105 6.85 18.34 14.90
C ARG A 105 5.39 17.96 14.71
N TYR A 106 5.06 16.69 14.94
CA TYR A 106 3.73 16.15 14.75
C TYR A 106 2.90 16.07 16.03
N GLY A 107 3.42 16.57 17.16
CA GLY A 107 2.68 16.59 18.42
C GLY A 107 2.34 15.20 18.95
N LEU A 108 3.23 14.22 18.78
CA LEU A 108 3.05 12.83 19.23
C LEU A 108 3.35 12.68 20.72
N ALA A 109 2.80 13.54 21.59
CA ALA A 109 3.03 13.47 23.04
C ALA A 109 2.02 12.53 23.73
N PRO A 110 2.38 11.84 24.84
CA PRO A 110 1.41 11.05 25.61
C PRO A 110 0.16 11.85 25.98
N GLY A 111 -1.01 11.25 25.80
CA GLY A 111 -2.32 11.89 25.99
C GLY A 111 -2.82 12.70 24.78
N SER A 112 -2.00 12.89 23.74
CA SER A 112 -2.45 13.57 22.52
C SER A 112 -3.51 12.74 21.80
N VAL A 113 -4.62 13.39 21.46
CA VAL A 113 -5.73 12.77 20.72
C VAL A 113 -5.77 13.37 19.33
N LEU A 114 -5.54 12.52 18.32
CA LEU A 114 -5.41 12.92 16.92
C LEU A 114 -6.47 12.21 16.07
N PRO A 115 -6.96 12.83 14.97
CA PRO A 115 -7.72 12.11 13.98
C PRO A 115 -6.93 10.89 13.49
N CYS A 116 -7.61 9.74 13.38
CA CYS A 116 -6.99 8.50 12.90
C CYS A 116 -8.00 7.73 12.04
N GLU A 117 -7.52 7.14 10.96
CA GLU A 117 -8.27 6.25 10.10
C GLU A 117 -7.64 4.86 10.13
N LEU A 118 -8.43 3.86 10.50
CA LEU A 118 -8.07 2.47 10.27
C LEU A 118 -8.39 2.12 8.81
N ARG A 119 -7.41 1.64 8.06
CA ARG A 119 -7.58 1.15 6.69
C ARG A 119 -7.30 -0.33 6.63
N ARG A 120 -8.27 -1.10 6.14
CA ARG A 120 -8.15 -2.55 5.94
C ARG A 120 -8.20 -2.91 4.47
N ILE A 121 -7.24 -3.71 4.02
CA ILE A 121 -7.17 -4.10 2.60
C ILE A 121 -8.41 -4.91 2.21
N ARG A 122 -8.94 -4.62 1.02
CA ARG A 122 -10.07 -5.32 0.38
C ARG A 122 -9.66 -6.01 -0.91
N HIS A 123 -8.60 -5.51 -1.55
CA HIS A 123 -8.08 -6.03 -2.80
C HIS A 123 -6.59 -5.69 -2.93
N GLY A 124 -5.80 -6.59 -3.53
CA GLY A 124 -4.35 -6.48 -3.67
C GLY A 124 -3.59 -7.19 -2.56
N THR A 125 -2.26 -7.03 -2.55
CA THR A 125 -1.33 -7.69 -1.62
C THR A 125 -0.49 -6.71 -0.80
N CYS A 126 -0.94 -5.46 -0.68
CA CYS A 126 -0.31 -4.45 0.18
C CYS A 126 -0.52 -4.76 1.68
N THR A 127 0.02 -3.88 2.55
CA THR A 127 -0.12 -3.97 4.00
C THR A 127 -1.59 -4.16 4.41
N PRO A 128 -1.94 -5.26 5.12
CA PRO A 128 -3.34 -5.60 5.38
C PRO A 128 -4.10 -4.59 6.25
N VAL A 129 -3.40 -3.98 7.22
CA VAL A 129 -3.95 -3.04 8.19
C VAL A 129 -3.02 -1.83 8.27
N LEU A 130 -3.60 -0.63 8.20
CA LEU A 130 -2.88 0.63 8.36
C LEU A 130 -3.65 1.53 9.32
N TYR A 131 -2.94 2.26 10.15
CA TYR A 131 -3.47 3.39 10.90
C TYR A 131 -2.89 4.66 10.30
N VAL A 132 -3.76 5.50 9.74
CA VAL A 132 -3.37 6.74 9.07
C VAL A 132 -3.82 7.90 9.93
N PHE A 133 -2.90 8.79 10.29
CA PHE A 133 -3.21 10.01 11.03
C PHE A 133 -3.24 11.20 10.06
N PRO A 134 -4.42 11.72 9.68
CA PRO A 134 -4.50 12.89 8.83
C PRO A 134 -3.74 14.07 9.45
N GLY A 135 -2.83 14.67 8.67
CA GLY A 135 -1.96 15.75 9.14
C GLY A 135 -0.59 15.29 9.64
N ILE A 136 -0.33 13.98 9.71
CA ILE A 136 0.99 13.42 9.94
C ILE A 136 1.46 12.74 8.66
N ASP A 137 2.58 13.23 8.11
CA ASP A 137 3.23 12.58 6.98
C ASP A 137 4.21 11.52 7.47
N ALA A 138 3.75 10.27 7.51
CA ALA A 138 4.57 9.12 7.89
C ALA A 138 5.81 8.89 6.99
N ALA A 139 5.86 9.54 5.82
CA ALA A 139 7.00 9.51 4.90
C ALA A 139 7.87 10.78 5.01
N ASP A 140 7.66 11.64 6.01
CA ASP A 140 8.51 12.80 6.27
C ASP A 140 9.81 12.37 6.96
N TYR A 141 10.77 11.99 6.13
CA TYR A 141 12.05 11.40 6.53
C TYR A 141 13.14 12.44 6.87
N PHE A 142 12.77 13.67 7.20
CA PHE A 142 13.72 14.77 7.42
C PHE A 142 14.77 14.50 8.51
N GLU A 143 14.52 13.59 9.45
CA GLU A 143 15.52 13.18 10.45
C GLU A 143 16.50 12.12 9.95
N LEU A 144 16.21 11.45 8.83
CA LEU A 144 17.13 10.49 8.18
C LEU A 144 18.09 11.16 7.22
N GLU A 145 17.73 12.34 6.73
CA GLU A 145 18.60 13.16 5.91
C GLU A 145 19.81 13.57 6.75
N ARG A 146 21.01 13.34 6.20
CA ARG A 146 22.23 13.87 6.83
C ARG A 146 22.17 15.40 6.80
N PRO A 147 22.51 16.07 7.92
CA PRO A 147 22.59 17.52 7.95
C PRO A 147 23.61 18.08 6.96
#